data_AF-A0A9X8QGY3-F1
#
_entry.id   AF-A0A9X8QGY3-F1
#
_cell.length_a   1.000
_cell.length_b   1.000
_cell.length_c   1.000
_cell.angle_alpha   90.00
_cell.angle_beta   90.00
_cell.angle_gamma   90.00
#
_symmetry.space_group_name_H-M   'P 1'
#
loop_
_entity.id
_entity.type
_entity.pdbx_description
1 polymer ?
#
loop_
_entity_poly.entity_id
_entity_poly.type
_entity_poly.pdbx_seq_one_letter_code
_entity_poly.pdbx_strand_id
1 'polypeptide(L)'
;MADGKWRIWHRTYLLNNDELEILNTYNAEIRGLYNYYSLAENVCTLQSFHYFMKYSFVKTLAAKHKTSVAKVMTKYKVKGDLAIQYQTKSEKRISYFYHDGFRRKDKIMNIVQDNLPNSQLWWRNSLINRLYANKCEWCGKSDAPLEMHHVKKLKDLEGKKLWEKKMIARKRKTLALCTGCHQDLHSGKLDG
;
A
#
# COMPACT_ATOMS: atom_id res chain seq x y z
N MET A 1 24.71 -4.12 11.97
CA MET A 1 24.37 -3.38 13.20
C MET A 1 25.65 -3.16 13.99
N ALA A 2 25.96 -1.96 14.48
CA ALA A 2 27.24 -1.67 15.15
C ALA A 2 27.21 -0.70 16.36
N ASP A 3 26.13 0.06 16.62
CA ASP A 3 26.21 1.21 17.56
C ASP A 3 25.14 1.29 18.66
N GLY A 4 24.26 0.28 18.84
CA GLY A 4 23.18 0.34 19.85
C GLY A 4 22.16 1.48 19.68
N LYS A 5 22.32 2.37 18.68
CA LYS A 5 21.42 3.48 18.37
C LYS A 5 20.32 3.02 17.42
N TRP A 6 19.06 3.23 17.82
CA TRP A 6 17.90 3.05 16.95
C TRP A 6 18.01 3.95 15.72
N ARG A 7 18.14 3.35 14.54
CA ARG A 7 18.22 4.07 13.27
C ARG A 7 16.90 3.98 12.53
N ILE A 8 16.35 5.13 12.16
CA ILE A 8 15.16 5.19 11.30
C ILE A 8 15.57 4.83 9.87
N TRP A 9 15.03 3.74 9.35
CA TRP A 9 15.27 3.28 7.99
C TRP A 9 14.01 3.39 7.12
N HIS A 10 14.19 3.50 5.81
CA HIS A 10 13.08 3.40 4.86
C HIS A 10 12.73 1.93 4.65
N ARG A 11 11.45 1.64 4.40
CA ARG A 11 11.00 0.26 4.23
C ARG A 11 11.00 -0.13 2.75
N THR A 12 12.05 -0.82 2.33
CA THR A 12 12.29 -1.19 0.92
C THR A 12 11.14 -2.01 0.30
N TYR A 13 10.54 -2.91 1.08
CA TYR A 13 9.43 -3.75 0.64
C TYR A 13 8.14 -2.98 0.32
N LEU A 14 7.99 -1.74 0.82
CA LEU A 14 6.82 -0.88 0.57
C LEU A 14 6.99 0.03 -0.66
N LEU A 15 8.18 0.09 -1.27
CA LEU A 15 8.46 1.04 -2.35
C LEU A 15 7.57 0.83 -3.59
N ASN A 16 7.13 -0.41 -3.82
CA ASN A 16 6.30 -0.78 -4.96
C ASN A 16 4.80 -0.53 -4.73
N ASN A 17 4.36 -0.27 -3.50
CA ASN A 17 2.95 -0.05 -3.16
C ASN A 17 2.52 1.38 -3.45
N ASP A 18 1.23 1.63 -3.65
CA ASP A 18 0.73 3.01 -3.86
C ASP A 18 0.99 3.90 -2.62
N GLU A 19 1.12 5.21 -2.79
CA GLU A 19 1.38 6.13 -1.67
C GLU A 19 0.29 6.00 -0.59
N LEU A 20 -0.98 5.87 -1.00
CA LEU A 20 -2.10 5.66 -0.09
C LEU A 20 -2.01 4.31 0.63
N GLU A 21 -1.56 3.26 -0.07
CA GLU A 21 -1.35 1.93 0.52
C GLU A 21 -0.20 1.94 1.54
N ILE A 22 0.90 2.64 1.24
CA ILE A 22 2.00 2.84 2.18
C ILE A 22 1.49 3.54 3.43
N LEU A 23 0.73 4.63 3.29
CA LEU A 23 0.15 5.35 4.41
C LEU A 23 -0.76 4.48 5.27
N ASN A 24 -1.69 3.75 4.63
CA ASN A 24 -2.56 2.82 5.32
C ASN A 24 -1.75 1.78 6.08
N THR A 25 -0.63 1.32 5.49
CA THR A 25 0.32 0.40 6.11
C THR A 25 0.81 0.87 7.46
N TYR A 26 1.45 2.04 7.47
CA TYR A 26 1.96 2.63 8.70
C TYR A 26 0.85 2.92 9.71
N ASN A 27 -0.28 3.47 9.26
CA ASN A 27 -1.36 3.87 10.14
C ASN A 27 -1.93 2.71 10.94
N ALA A 28 -2.12 1.56 10.31
CA ALA A 28 -2.73 0.46 11.03
C ALA A 28 -1.73 -0.33 11.87
N GLU A 29 -0.44 -0.34 11.53
CA GLU A 29 0.58 -0.82 12.47
C GLU A 29 0.59 0.04 13.75
N ILE A 30 0.50 1.37 13.60
CA ILE A 30 0.41 2.29 14.74
C ILE A 30 -0.86 2.02 15.56
N ARG A 31 -2.02 1.90 14.90
CA ARG A 31 -3.30 1.58 15.57
C ARG A 31 -3.25 0.21 16.25
N GLY A 32 -2.71 -0.81 15.59
CA GLY A 32 -2.57 -2.15 16.13
C GLY A 32 -1.71 -2.17 17.39
N LEU A 33 -0.55 -1.50 17.35
CA LEU A 33 0.32 -1.38 18.52
C LEU A 33 -0.34 -0.58 19.65
N TYR A 34 -1.00 0.54 19.31
CA TYR A 34 -1.72 1.34 20.29
C TYR A 34 -2.85 0.55 20.94
N ASN A 35 -3.67 -0.16 20.17
CA ASN A 35 -4.76 -0.97 20.71
C ASN A 35 -4.23 -2.06 21.66
N TYR A 36 -3.15 -2.75 21.28
CA TYR A 36 -2.52 -3.77 22.11
C TYR A 36 -2.06 -3.21 23.46
N TYR A 37 -1.42 -2.04 23.47
CA TYR A 37 -0.93 -1.42 24.69
C TYR A 37 -1.93 -0.48 25.36
N SER A 38 -3.12 -0.26 24.81
CA SER A 38 -4.01 0.85 25.21
C SER A 38 -4.44 0.84 26.68
N LEU A 39 -4.39 -0.31 27.36
CA LEU A 39 -4.69 -0.45 28.80
C LEU A 39 -3.46 -0.25 29.71
N ALA A 40 -2.25 -0.31 29.13
CA ALA A 40 -1.01 -0.22 29.87
C ALA A 40 -0.84 1.18 30.48
N GLU A 41 -0.19 1.24 31.64
CA GLU A 41 0.05 2.49 32.35
C GLU A 41 1.06 3.40 31.63
N ASN A 42 1.99 2.78 30.90
CA ASN A 42 3.07 3.45 30.19
C ASN A 42 2.79 3.70 28.68
N VAL A 43 1.51 3.79 28.27
CA VAL A 43 1.09 4.05 26.88
C VAL A 43 1.77 5.28 26.27
N CYS A 44 2.11 6.28 27.09
CA CYS A 44 2.82 7.48 26.67
C CYS A 44 4.18 7.19 26.00
N THR A 45 4.82 6.04 26.29
CA THR A 45 6.07 5.63 25.64
C THR A 45 5.92 5.42 24.13
N LEU A 46 4.70 5.13 23.65
CA LEU A 46 4.38 5.01 22.22
C LEU A 46 4.57 6.31 21.44
N GLN A 47 4.66 7.47 22.11
CA GLN A 47 4.96 8.73 21.44
C GLN A 47 6.34 8.70 20.76
N SER A 48 7.32 8.03 21.37
CA SER A 48 8.64 7.83 20.78
C SER A 48 8.58 6.90 19.56
N PHE A 49 7.79 5.82 19.66
CA PHE A 49 7.52 4.92 18.54
C PHE A 49 6.85 5.64 17.36
N HIS A 50 5.86 6.49 17.63
CA HIS A 50 5.20 7.30 16.60
C HIS A 50 6.17 8.22 15.87
N TYR A 51 7.09 8.85 16.58
CA TYR A 51 8.16 9.63 15.98
C TYR A 51 8.99 8.80 15.00
N PHE A 52 9.43 7.60 15.41
CA PHE A 52 10.19 6.70 14.54
C PHE A 52 9.37 6.28 13.30
N MET A 53 8.09 5.94 13.48
CA MET A 53 7.19 5.57 12.39
C MET A 53 6.96 6.71 11.40
N LYS A 54 6.76 7.94 11.90
CA LYS A 54 6.57 9.13 11.08
C LYS A 54 7.78 9.39 10.17
N TYR A 55 8.99 9.36 10.73
CA TYR A 55 10.20 9.57 9.92
C TYR A 55 10.50 8.39 9.00
N SER A 56 10.21 7.15 9.42
CA SER A 56 10.31 5.96 8.56
C SER A 56 9.40 6.07 7.34
N PHE A 57 8.16 6.52 7.54
CA PHE A 57 7.18 6.77 6.48
C PHE A 57 7.68 7.82 5.49
N VAL A 58 8.12 8.98 5.98
CA VAL A 58 8.63 10.06 5.11
C VAL A 58 9.88 9.61 4.34
N LYS A 59 10.80 8.86 4.97
CA LYS A 59 11.96 8.28 4.28
C LYS A 59 11.56 7.27 3.22
N THR A 60 10.49 6.50 3.45
CA THR A 60 9.96 5.54 2.48
C THR A 60 9.40 6.24 1.24
N LEU A 61 8.64 7.33 1.44
CA LEU A 61 8.17 8.17 0.34
C LEU A 61 9.31 8.87 -0.40
N ALA A 62 10.30 9.38 0.33
CA ALA A 62 11.49 10.02 -0.26
C ALA A 62 12.25 9.04 -1.16
N ALA A 63 12.47 7.82 -0.70
CA ALA A 63 13.09 6.76 -1.50
C ALA A 63 12.24 6.39 -2.73
N LYS A 64 10.92 6.28 -2.59
CA LYS A 64 9.99 5.98 -3.70
C LYS A 64 10.05 7.04 -4.80
N HIS A 65 10.04 8.31 -4.43
CA HIS A 65 10.06 9.43 -5.38
C HIS A 65 11.46 9.85 -5.81
N LYS A 66 12.52 9.24 -5.24
CA LYS A 66 13.91 9.66 -5.41
C LYS A 66 14.10 11.15 -5.07
N THR A 67 13.49 11.59 -3.97
CA THR A 67 13.54 12.96 -3.48
C THR A 67 14.10 13.03 -2.06
N SER A 68 14.31 14.24 -1.54
CA SER A 68 14.74 14.43 -0.16
C SER A 68 13.57 14.39 0.82
N VAL A 69 13.85 13.99 2.06
CA VAL A 69 12.89 13.96 3.18
C VAL A 69 12.21 15.32 3.37
N ALA A 70 12.97 16.41 3.27
CA ALA A 70 12.43 17.77 3.40
C ALA A 70 11.38 18.09 2.33
N LYS A 71 11.64 17.75 1.06
CA LYS A 71 10.68 17.96 -0.03
C LYS A 71 9.39 17.15 0.19
N VAL A 72 9.51 15.91 0.67
CA VAL A 72 8.35 15.09 1.00
C VAL A 72 7.55 15.69 2.16
N MET A 73 8.22 16.11 3.24
CA MET A 73 7.51 16.74 4.37
C MET A 73 6.72 17.96 3.94
N THR A 74 7.28 18.83 3.10
CA THR A 74 6.56 20.01 2.60
C THR A 74 5.42 19.62 1.66
N LYS A 75 5.65 18.67 0.74
CA LYS A 75 4.66 18.25 -0.27
C LYS A 75 3.42 17.61 0.35
N TYR A 76 3.59 16.76 1.37
CA TYR A 76 2.50 15.99 1.99
C TYR A 76 1.96 16.65 3.27
N LYS A 77 2.32 17.91 3.56
CA LYS A 77 1.78 18.64 4.71
C LYS A 77 0.45 19.28 4.32
N VAL A 78 -0.61 18.88 5.00
CA VAL A 78 -1.97 19.41 4.83
C VAL A 78 -2.49 19.86 6.18
N LYS A 79 -2.81 21.15 6.33
CA LYS A 79 -3.32 21.74 7.57
C LYS A 79 -2.45 21.49 8.82
N GLY A 80 -1.14 21.34 8.63
CA GLY A 80 -0.18 21.09 9.73
C GLY A 80 0.26 19.64 9.87
N ASP A 81 -0.55 18.70 9.39
CA ASP A 81 -0.31 17.26 9.51
C ASP A 81 0.10 16.60 8.20
N LEU A 82 0.73 15.43 8.30
CA LEU A 82 1.09 14.65 7.12
C LEU A 82 -0.16 13.95 6.59
N ALA A 83 -0.48 14.16 5.31
CA ALA A 83 -1.63 13.55 4.68
C ALA A 83 -1.39 13.30 3.20
N ILE A 84 -2.09 12.30 2.66
CA ILE A 84 -2.12 11.97 1.24
C ILE A 84 -3.50 12.34 0.69
N GLN A 85 -3.50 13.18 -0.34
CA GLN A 85 -4.70 13.51 -1.09
C GLN A 85 -4.86 12.51 -2.25
N TYR A 86 -6.04 11.93 -2.41
CA TYR A 86 -6.34 10.97 -3.46
C TYR A 86 -7.73 11.24 -4.06
N GLN A 87 -7.91 10.88 -5.32
CA GLN A 87 -9.20 11.00 -6.00
C GLN A 87 -9.97 9.68 -5.89
N THR A 88 -11.22 9.76 -5.45
CA THR A 88 -12.21 8.68 -5.54
C THR A 88 -13.09 8.92 -6.76
N LYS A 89 -13.88 7.92 -7.19
CA LYS A 89 -14.82 8.03 -8.32
C LYS A 89 -15.77 9.24 -8.25
N SER A 90 -15.99 9.79 -7.06
CA SER A 90 -16.95 10.87 -6.83
C SER A 90 -16.30 12.14 -6.31
N GLU A 91 -15.20 12.08 -5.54
CA GLU A 91 -14.63 13.25 -4.85
C GLU A 91 -13.12 13.12 -4.50
N LYS A 92 -12.45 14.27 -4.29
CA LYS A 92 -11.12 14.34 -3.68
C LYS A 92 -11.21 14.08 -2.18
N ARG A 93 -10.49 13.08 -1.69
CA ARG A 93 -10.42 12.72 -0.27
C ARG A 93 -9.00 12.89 0.26
N ILE A 94 -8.89 13.08 1.56
CA ILE A 94 -7.63 13.26 2.28
C ILE A 94 -7.52 12.16 3.31
N SER A 95 -6.44 11.39 3.26
CA SER A 95 -6.10 10.40 4.29
C SER A 95 -4.94 10.94 5.10
N TYR A 96 -5.12 11.05 6.40
CA TYR A 96 -4.10 11.57 7.31
C TYR A 96 -3.21 10.45 7.85
N PHE A 97 -1.95 10.76 8.10
CA PHE A 97 -1.09 9.94 8.95
C PHE A 97 -1.62 10.01 10.38
N TYR A 98 -1.55 8.89 11.11
CA TYR A 98 -2.09 8.76 12.46
C TYR A 98 -1.75 9.97 13.34
N HIS A 99 -2.78 10.65 13.85
CA HIS A 99 -2.66 11.84 14.70
C HIS A 99 -3.60 11.82 15.91
N ASP A 100 -4.22 10.68 16.22
CA ASP A 100 -5.20 10.56 17.30
C ASP A 100 -4.57 10.57 18.71
N GLY A 101 -3.24 10.52 18.78
CA GLY A 101 -2.47 10.47 20.02
C GLY A 101 -2.46 9.10 20.69
N PHE A 102 -1.79 9.00 21.84
CA PHE A 102 -1.70 7.77 22.63
C PHE A 102 -2.15 8.08 24.05
N ARG A 103 -3.41 7.76 24.37
CA ARG A 103 -3.98 7.93 25.71
C ARG A 103 -4.36 6.58 26.29
N ARG A 104 -4.13 6.37 27.58
CA ARG A 104 -4.59 5.16 28.25
C ARG A 104 -6.11 5.09 28.21
N LYS A 105 -6.64 3.91 27.92
CA LYS A 105 -8.08 3.60 27.98
C LYS A 105 -8.35 2.82 29.27
N ASP A 106 -9.36 3.20 30.03
CA ASP A 106 -9.72 2.50 31.28
C ASP A 106 -10.64 1.30 31.04
N LYS A 107 -11.31 1.24 29.88
CA LYS A 107 -12.16 0.13 29.45
C LYS A 107 -11.95 -0.12 27.96
N ILE A 108 -11.95 -1.39 27.54
CA ILE A 108 -11.99 -1.76 26.12
C ILE A 108 -13.41 -1.48 25.61
N MET A 109 -13.73 -0.22 25.31
CA MET A 109 -15.00 0.09 24.64
C MET A 109 -14.85 -0.27 23.18
N ASN A 110 -15.46 -1.40 22.82
CA ASN A 110 -15.38 -2.05 21.53
C ASN A 110 -13.94 -2.45 21.19
N ILE A 111 -13.68 -3.76 21.22
CA ILE A 111 -12.82 -4.35 20.21
C ILE A 111 -13.56 -4.07 18.90
N VAL A 112 -13.42 -2.86 18.36
CA VAL A 112 -13.34 -2.76 16.92
C VAL A 112 -12.25 -3.77 16.65
N GLN A 113 -12.62 -4.92 16.06
CA GLN A 113 -11.70 -5.62 15.21
C GLN A 113 -11.32 -4.54 14.19
N ASP A 114 -10.37 -3.68 14.58
CA ASP A 114 -9.36 -3.22 13.68
C ASP A 114 -8.89 -4.56 13.18
N ASN A 115 -9.42 -4.93 12.00
CA ASN A 115 -8.78 -5.88 11.15
C ASN A 115 -7.37 -5.32 11.18
N LEU A 116 -6.51 -5.90 12.03
CA LEU A 116 -5.09 -5.85 11.88
C LEU A 116 -5.02 -6.06 10.40
N PRO A 117 -4.63 -5.05 9.65
CA PRO A 117 -4.35 -5.34 8.30
C PRO A 117 -3.18 -6.25 8.48
N ASN A 118 -3.49 -7.52 8.33
CA ASN A 118 -2.54 -8.52 8.04
C ASN A 118 -1.71 -7.79 6.99
N SER A 119 -0.47 -7.48 7.28
CA SER A 119 0.41 -6.92 6.26
C SER A 119 0.41 -7.91 5.06
N GLN A 120 0.10 -9.18 5.34
CA GLN A 120 -0.36 -10.27 4.46
C GLN A 120 -1.75 -10.13 3.77
N LEU A 121 -2.65 -9.25 4.21
CA LEU A 121 -3.93 -8.90 3.58
C LEU A 121 -3.79 -7.65 2.71
N TRP A 122 -2.89 -6.72 2.97
CA TRP A 122 -2.53 -5.68 1.98
C TRP A 122 -1.61 -6.22 0.89
N TRP A 123 -0.95 -7.33 1.17
CA TRP A 123 -0.47 -8.28 0.18
C TRP A 123 -1.59 -8.79 -0.76
N ARG A 124 -2.90 -8.50 -0.54
CA ARG A 124 -4.02 -8.96 -1.41
C ARG A 124 -3.95 -8.51 -2.88
N ASN A 125 -3.06 -7.59 -3.22
CA ASN A 125 -2.72 -7.29 -4.61
C ASN A 125 -1.31 -7.75 -5.03
N SER A 126 -0.62 -8.52 -4.19
CA SER A 126 0.55 -9.28 -4.60
C SER A 126 0.15 -10.30 -5.67
N LEU A 127 1.12 -10.69 -6.49
CA LEU A 127 0.97 -11.76 -7.47
C LEU A 127 0.33 -13.02 -6.85
N ILE A 128 0.76 -13.37 -5.64
CA ILE A 128 0.31 -14.55 -4.89
C ILE A 128 -1.18 -14.46 -4.53
N ASN A 129 -1.66 -13.34 -4.02
CA ASN A 129 -3.07 -13.22 -3.64
C ASN A 129 -4.01 -13.09 -4.84
N ARG A 130 -3.49 -12.64 -5.99
CA ARG A 130 -4.22 -12.64 -7.27
C ARG A 130 -4.36 -14.04 -7.86
N LEU A 131 -3.33 -14.88 -7.68
CA LEU A 131 -3.40 -16.32 -7.99
C LEU A 131 -4.37 -17.04 -7.03
N TYR A 132 -4.32 -16.75 -5.73
CA TYR A 132 -5.27 -17.33 -4.75
C TYR A 132 -6.73 -16.87 -4.97
N ALA A 133 -6.94 -15.65 -5.46
CA ALA A 133 -8.28 -15.18 -5.84
C ALA A 133 -8.90 -16.01 -6.98
N ASN A 134 -8.07 -16.81 -7.66
CA ASN A 134 -8.38 -17.69 -8.77
C ASN A 134 -9.33 -17.04 -9.79
N LYS A 135 -9.20 -15.74 -10.04
CA LYS A 135 -10.08 -14.95 -10.90
C LYS A 135 -9.29 -14.23 -11.99
N CYS A 136 -9.69 -14.42 -13.24
CA CYS A 136 -9.11 -13.72 -14.37
C CYS A 136 -9.38 -12.21 -14.27
N GLU A 137 -8.35 -11.38 -14.33
CA GLU A 137 -8.50 -9.92 -14.24
C GLU A 137 -9.08 -9.31 -15.51
N TRP A 138 -9.09 -10.06 -16.62
CA TRP A 138 -9.71 -9.65 -17.86
C TRP A 138 -11.20 -10.01 -17.93
N CYS A 139 -11.52 -11.31 -17.99
CA CYS A 139 -12.89 -11.79 -18.19
C CYS A 139 -13.64 -12.10 -16.88
N GLY A 140 -12.98 -12.06 -15.73
CA GLY A 140 -13.62 -12.30 -14.43
C GLY A 140 -13.97 -13.75 -14.13
N LYS A 141 -13.65 -14.71 -15.02
CA LYS A 141 -13.88 -16.15 -14.77
C LYS A 141 -13.01 -16.64 -13.62
N SER A 142 -13.58 -17.49 -12.77
CA SER A 142 -12.90 -18.09 -11.62
C SER A 142 -12.71 -19.61 -11.71
N ASP A 143 -13.11 -20.21 -12.81
CA ASP A 143 -13.21 -21.66 -13.01
C ASP A 143 -12.25 -22.17 -14.11
N ALA A 144 -11.06 -21.58 -14.18
CA ALA A 144 -10.06 -21.90 -15.19
C ALA A 144 -8.64 -21.72 -14.64
N PRO A 145 -7.66 -22.52 -15.12
CA PRO A 145 -6.26 -22.32 -14.77
C PRO A 145 -5.81 -20.91 -15.15
N LEU A 146 -5.17 -20.24 -14.20
CA LEU A 146 -4.63 -18.89 -14.36
C LEU A 146 -3.15 -18.91 -14.69
N GLU A 147 -2.77 -18.02 -15.60
CA GLU A 147 -1.41 -17.74 -16.00
C GLU A 147 -1.09 -16.26 -15.78
N MET A 148 0.15 -15.99 -15.37
CA MET A 148 0.63 -14.64 -15.12
C MET A 148 1.32 -14.10 -16.37
N HIS A 149 0.67 -13.14 -17.04
CA HIS A 149 1.31 -12.36 -18.08
C HIS A 149 2.25 -11.32 -17.45
N HIS A 150 3.50 -11.24 -17.93
CA HIS A 150 4.49 -10.30 -17.42
C HIS A 150 5.18 -9.49 -18.53
N VAL A 151 5.22 -8.16 -18.34
CA VAL A 151 5.95 -7.21 -19.19
C VAL A 151 7.23 -6.72 -18.51
N LYS A 152 8.35 -6.65 -19.25
CA LYS A 152 9.66 -6.18 -18.74
C LYS A 152 9.60 -4.76 -18.15
N LYS A 153 9.08 -3.78 -18.90
CA LYS A 153 8.93 -2.39 -18.45
C LYS A 153 7.61 -1.80 -18.93
N LEU A 154 6.95 -1.02 -18.07
CA LEU A 154 5.68 -0.37 -18.40
C LEU A 154 5.80 0.65 -19.53
N LYS A 155 6.97 1.28 -19.65
CA LYS A 155 7.26 2.25 -20.72
C LYS A 155 7.38 1.62 -22.11
N ASP A 156 7.52 0.29 -22.17
CA ASP A 156 7.63 -0.45 -23.43
C ASP A 156 6.23 -0.74 -24.00
N LEU A 157 5.15 -0.44 -23.26
CA LEU A 157 3.77 -0.57 -23.72
C LEU A 157 3.36 0.71 -24.45
N GLU A 158 2.88 0.58 -25.68
CA GLU A 158 2.45 1.72 -26.49
C GLU A 158 1.08 2.26 -26.03
N GLY A 159 0.32 1.44 -25.29
CA GLY A 159 -1.01 1.81 -24.82
C GLY A 159 -2.04 1.87 -25.94
N LYS A 160 -1.78 1.18 -27.06
CA LYS A 160 -2.73 1.06 -28.17
C LYS A 160 -3.78 0.01 -27.82
N LYS A 161 -3.34 -1.12 -27.29
CA LYS A 161 -4.18 -2.26 -26.92
C LYS A 161 -4.88 -2.02 -25.59
N LEU A 162 -6.09 -2.55 -25.43
CA LEU A 162 -6.87 -2.33 -24.20
C LEU A 162 -6.21 -2.93 -22.96
N TRP A 163 -5.56 -4.10 -23.09
CA TRP A 163 -4.83 -4.72 -22.00
C TRP A 163 -3.59 -3.89 -21.59
N GLU A 164 -2.90 -3.27 -22.55
CA GLU A 164 -1.78 -2.35 -22.29
C GLU A 164 -2.26 -1.12 -21.52
N LYS A 165 -3.35 -0.48 -21.98
CA LYS A 165 -3.99 0.65 -21.28
C LYS A 165 -4.34 0.28 -19.85
N LYS A 166 -4.87 -0.93 -19.64
CA LYS A 166 -5.21 -1.45 -18.31
C LYS A 166 -3.97 -1.62 -17.43
N MET A 167 -2.86 -2.13 -17.98
CA MET A 167 -1.58 -2.27 -17.26
C MET A 167 -0.94 -0.91 -16.94
N ILE A 168 -0.97 0.04 -17.88
CA ILE A 168 -0.45 1.40 -17.74
C ILE A 168 -1.25 2.17 -16.68
N ALA A 169 -2.59 2.16 -16.78
CA ALA A 169 -3.47 2.85 -15.83
C ALA A 169 -3.30 2.34 -14.40
N ARG A 170 -3.02 1.04 -14.25
CA ARG A 170 -2.76 0.41 -12.95
C ARG A 170 -1.30 0.52 -12.50
N LYS A 171 -0.39 0.95 -13.37
CA LYS A 171 1.07 0.95 -13.17
C LYS A 171 1.61 -0.41 -12.70
N ARG A 172 1.12 -1.51 -13.31
CA ARG A 172 1.47 -2.89 -12.93
C ARG A 172 2.10 -3.65 -14.10
N LYS A 173 3.21 -4.33 -13.85
CA LYS A 173 3.94 -5.15 -14.84
C LYS A 173 3.39 -6.57 -15.04
N THR A 174 2.40 -6.96 -14.24
CA THR A 174 1.85 -8.32 -14.25
C THR A 174 0.32 -8.27 -14.34
N LEU A 175 -0.25 -9.19 -15.11
CA LEU A 175 -1.69 -9.33 -15.36
C LEU A 175 -2.07 -10.81 -15.21
N ALA A 176 -3.10 -11.13 -14.42
CA ALA A 176 -3.52 -12.51 -14.17
C ALA A 176 -4.66 -12.86 -15.13
N LEU A 177 -4.44 -13.85 -16.01
CA LEU A 177 -5.35 -14.20 -17.09
C LEU A 177 -5.67 -15.69 -17.04
N CYS A 178 -6.86 -16.10 -17.45
CA CYS A 178 -7.09 -17.52 -17.75
C CYS A 178 -6.33 -17.91 -19.02
N THR A 179 -6.05 -19.20 -19.20
CA THR A 179 -5.35 -19.74 -20.39
C THR A 179 -5.88 -19.20 -21.71
N GLY A 180 -7.20 -19.15 -21.90
CA GLY A 180 -7.83 -18.59 -23.11
C GLY A 180 -7.50 -17.12 -23.33
N CYS A 181 -7.68 -16.27 -22.31
CA CYS A 181 -7.31 -14.87 -22.41
C CYS A 181 -5.80 -14.68 -22.56
N HIS A 182 -4.96 -15.56 -21.99
CA HIS A 182 -3.53 -15.45 -22.16
C HIS A 182 -3.10 -15.76 -23.60
N GLN A 183 -3.70 -16.78 -24.22
CA GLN A 183 -3.50 -17.10 -25.64
C GLN A 183 -4.00 -15.96 -26.54
N ASP A 184 -5.19 -15.41 -26.27
CA ASP A 184 -5.73 -14.27 -27.02
C ASP A 184 -4.82 -13.03 -26.94
N LEU A 185 -4.10 -12.86 -25.82
CA LEU A 185 -3.14 -11.77 -25.63
C LEU A 185 -1.95 -11.95 -26.56
N HIS A 186 -1.36 -13.15 -26.57
CA HIS A 186 -0.21 -13.46 -27.43
C HIS A 186 -0.59 -13.50 -28.91
N SER A 187 -1.82 -13.91 -29.24
CA SER A 187 -2.32 -13.89 -30.62
C SER A 187 -2.80 -12.51 -31.07
N GLY A 188 -2.75 -11.48 -30.21
CA GLY A 188 -3.20 -10.13 -30.54
C GLY A 188 -4.70 -10.00 -30.77
N LYS A 189 -5.51 -10.91 -30.25
CA LYS A 189 -6.99 -10.90 -30.35
C LYS A 189 -7.66 -10.26 -29.15
N LEU A 190 -6.87 -9.90 -28.14
CA LEU A 190 -7.29 -9.19 -26.93
C LEU A 190 -7.39 -7.66 -27.12
N ASP A 191 -7.75 -7.28 -28.34
CA ASP A 191 -8.03 -5.94 -28.82
C ASP A 191 -9.53 -5.98 -29.11
N GLY A 192 -10.34 -5.61 -28.12
CA GLY A 192 -11.80 -5.83 -28.10
C GLY A 192 -12.54 -5.39 -29.35
#